data_AF-A0A2J0N5C0-F1
#
_entry.id   AF-A0A2J0N5C0-F1
#
_cell.length_a   1.000
_cell.length_b   1.000
_cell.length_c   1.000
_cell.angle_alpha   90.00
_cell.angle_beta   90.00
_cell.angle_gamma   90.00
#
_symmetry.space_group_name_H-M   'P 1'
#
loop_
_entity.id
_entity.type
_entity.pdbx_description
1 polymer ?
#
loop_
_entity_poly.entity_id
_entity_poly.type
_entity_poly.pdbx_seq_one_letter_code
_entity_poly.pdbx_strand_id
1 'polypeptide(L)' 'MPEEVKKQDEAKKTPEALERPTNCMKCNKRLKRKAWYYKNNGYYCSKGCWQQAVKAAAAKKEKKA' A
#
# COMPACT_ATOMS: atom_id res chain seq x y z
N MET A 1 -33.97 -14.27 -37.34
CA MET A 1 -33.94 -14.40 -35.86
C MET A 1 -32.46 -14.43 -35.50
N PRO A 2 -31.90 -13.31 -35.01
CA PRO A 2 -30.45 -13.11 -34.94
C PRO A 2 -29.79 -13.95 -33.83
N GLU A 3 -28.75 -14.69 -34.24
CA GLU A 3 -27.62 -15.11 -33.42
C GLU A 3 -26.91 -13.88 -32.86
N GLU A 4 -26.94 -13.65 -31.55
CA GLU A 4 -25.99 -12.76 -30.88
C GLU A 4 -25.39 -13.41 -29.63
N VAL A 5 -24.40 -14.22 -29.96
CA VAL A 5 -23.16 -14.56 -29.26
C VAL A 5 -22.81 -13.66 -28.06
N LYS A 6 -23.08 -14.19 -26.87
CA LYS A 6 -22.15 -14.37 -25.74
C LYS A 6 -20.79 -13.64 -25.87
N LYS A 7 -20.67 -12.47 -25.23
CA LYS A 7 -19.38 -11.78 -25.03
C LYS A 7 -19.06 -11.74 -23.54
N GLN A 8 -18.45 -12.83 -23.09
CA GLN A 8 -17.63 -12.87 -21.89
C GLN A 8 -16.26 -12.26 -22.22
N ASP A 9 -15.62 -11.75 -21.18
CA ASP A 9 -14.17 -11.62 -21.04
C ASP A 9 -13.47 -10.47 -21.77
N GLU A 10 -13.37 -9.33 -21.07
CA GLU A 10 -12.14 -8.53 -21.08
C GLU A 10 -11.80 -8.19 -19.63
N ALA A 11 -11.35 -9.22 -18.91
CA ALA A 11 -10.54 -9.06 -17.71
C ALA A 11 -9.27 -8.32 -18.12
N LYS A 12 -9.32 -6.99 -18.00
CA LYS A 12 -8.24 -6.05 -18.30
C LYS A 12 -7.04 -6.38 -17.41
N LYS A 13 -6.18 -7.25 -17.94
CA LYS A 13 -4.86 -7.64 -17.42
C LYS A 13 -4.00 -6.37 -17.34
N THR A 14 -4.12 -5.69 -16.20
CA THR A 14 -3.26 -4.56 -15.86
C THR A 14 -1.91 -5.16 -15.49
N PRO A 15 -0.79 -4.69 -16.09
CA PRO A 15 0.54 -5.21 -15.82
C PRO A 15 0.77 -5.15 -14.31
N GLU A 16 1.24 -6.27 -13.77
CA GLU A 16 1.66 -6.49 -12.39
C GLU A 16 1.55 -5.23 -11.55
N ALA A 17 0.42 -5.10 -10.85
CA ALA A 17 0.26 -4.10 -9.83
C ALA A 17 1.34 -4.42 -8.79
N LEU A 18 2.53 -3.83 -8.97
CA LEU A 18 3.53 -3.54 -7.93
C LEU A 18 2.74 -3.53 -6.65
N GLU A 19 2.97 -4.49 -5.77
CA GLU A 19 2.15 -4.77 -4.60
C GLU A 19 2.17 -3.55 -3.68
N ARG A 20 1.44 -2.51 -4.06
CA ARG A 20 1.44 -1.23 -3.39
C ARG A 20 0.79 -1.56 -2.07
N PRO A 21 1.53 -1.46 -0.96
CA PRO A 21 1.02 -1.90 0.31
C PRO A 21 -0.28 -1.14 0.57
N THR A 22 -1.36 -1.91 0.64
CA THR A 22 -2.71 -1.37 0.87
C THR A 22 -2.89 -0.96 2.32
N ASN A 23 -1.92 -1.27 3.19
CA ASN A 23 -1.96 -1.05 4.62
C ASN A 23 -0.77 -0.21 5.10
N CYS A 24 -1.02 0.60 6.13
CA CYS A 24 0.01 1.40 6.78
C CYS A 24 1.01 0.49 7.52
N MET A 25 2.32 0.68 7.31
CA MET A 25 3.35 -0.14 7.97
C MET A 25 3.32 -0.08 9.51
N LYS A 26 2.77 0.98 10.10
CA LYS A 26 2.68 1.12 11.57
C LYS A 26 1.40 0.56 12.20
N CYS A 27 0.23 0.97 11.72
CA CYS A 27 -1.05 0.64 12.33
C CYS A 27 -1.86 -0.40 11.53
N ASN A 28 -1.30 -0.90 10.43
CA ASN A 28 -1.94 -1.81 9.47
C ASN A 28 -3.31 -1.34 8.94
N LYS A 29 -3.63 -0.05 9.12
CA LYS A 29 -4.88 0.52 8.61
C LYS A 29 -4.81 0.63 7.09
N ARG A 30 -5.91 0.31 6.41
CA ARG A 30 -6.03 0.41 4.96
C ARG A 30 -5.79 1.85 4.49
N LEU A 31 -4.78 2.03 3.65
CA LEU A 31 -4.41 3.28 3.01
C LEU A 31 -5.38 3.61 1.89
N LYS A 32 -6.23 4.63 2.11
CA LYS A 32 -7.05 5.18 1.03
C LYS A 32 -6.14 5.81 -0.01
N ARG A 33 -6.37 5.52 -1.29
CA ARG A 33 -5.55 5.95 -2.46
C ARG A 33 -5.25 7.47 -2.48
N LYS A 34 -6.08 8.28 -1.82
CA LYS A 34 -5.98 9.75 -1.73
C LYS A 34 -5.07 10.26 -0.59
N ALA A 35 -4.76 9.45 0.42
CA ALA A 35 -4.04 9.86 1.63
C ALA A 35 -2.88 8.91 1.93
N TRP A 36 -1.90 8.87 1.02
CA TRP A 36 -0.66 8.13 1.23
C TRP A 36 0.40 9.08 1.77
N TYR A 37 0.90 8.76 2.96
CA TYR A 37 2.09 9.42 3.50
C TYR A 37 3.29 8.50 3.24
N TYR A 38 3.98 8.72 2.12
CA TYR A 38 5.15 7.94 1.74
C TYR A 38 6.44 8.62 2.19
N LYS A 39 7.29 7.92 2.96
CA LYS A 39 8.58 8.45 3.42
C LYS A 39 9.54 7.33 3.78
N ASN A 40 10.82 7.46 3.38
CA ASN A 40 11.90 6.50 3.70
C ASN A 40 11.54 5.05 3.31
N ASN A 41 11.06 4.87 2.07
CA ASN A 41 10.52 3.62 1.54
C ASN A 41 9.39 2.96 2.36
N GLY A 42 8.76 3.70 3.28
CA GLY A 42 7.63 3.23 4.07
C GLY A 42 6.32 3.94 3.68
N TYR A 43 5.24 3.17 3.71
CA TYR A 43 3.88 3.66 3.46
C TYR A 43 3.11 3.82 4.77
N TYR A 44 2.59 5.02 5.01
CA TYR A 44 1.89 5.36 6.25
C TYR A 44 0.55 6.06 5.96
N CYS A 45 -0.40 5.92 6.89
CA CYS A 45 -1.70 6.58 6.77
C CYS A 45 -1.66 8.07 7.12
N SER A 46 -0.63 8.50 7.84
CA SER A 46 -0.47 9.88 8.32
C SER A 46 0.97 10.14 8.78
N LYS A 47 1.33 11.43 8.92
CA LYS A 47 2.63 11.86 9.47
C LYS A 47 2.89 11.28 10.87
N GLY A 48 1.85 11.10 11.69
CA GLY A 48 1.97 10.52 13.03
C GLY A 48 2.44 9.06 13.02
N CYS A 49 1.87 8.24 12.11
CA CYS A 49 2.31 6.85 11.95
C CYS A 49 3.76 6.75 11.46
N TRP A 50 4.18 7.66 10.57
CA TRP A 50 5.58 7.74 10.16
C TRP A 50 6.51 8.09 11.33
N GLN A 51 6.20 9.13 12.11
CA GLN A 51 7.04 9.52 13.25
C GLN A 51 7.17 8.39 14.28
N GLN A 52 6.09 7.68 14.58
CA GLN A 52 6.16 6.53 15.50
C GLN A 52 6.97 5.37 14.93
N ALA A 53 6.87 5.12 13.62
CA ALA A 53 7.70 4.12 12.96
C ALA A 53 9.18 4.52 12.97
N VAL A 54 9.52 5.78 12.72
CA VAL A 54 10.89 6.30 12.80
C VAL A 54 11.43 6.22 14.22
N LYS A 55 10.65 6.63 15.24
CA LYS A 55 11.05 6.48 16.66
C LYS A 55 11.31 5.02 17.03
N ALA A 56 10.43 4.11 16.60
CA ALA A 56 10.62 2.68 16.83
C ALA A 56 11.84 2.12 16.07
N ALA A 57 12.11 2.61 14.86
CA ALA A 57 13.27 2.20 14.07
C ALA A 57 14.59 2.74 14.64
N ALA A 58 14.60 3.98 15.14
CA ALA A 58 15.74 4.58 15.84
C ALA A 58 16.08 3.78 17.11
N ALA A 59 15.08 3.47 17.95
CA ALA A 59 15.27 2.64 19.15
C ALA A 59 15.77 1.22 18.84
N LYS A 60 15.48 0.68 17.65
CA LYS A 60 16.02 -0.62 17.20
C LYS A 60 17.45 -0.55 16.68
N LYS A 61 17.88 0.60 16.12
CA LYS A 61 19.27 0.77 15.66
C LYS A 61 20.24 0.89 16.83
N GLU A 62 19.84 1.53 17.94
CA GLU A 62 20.68 1.65 19.13
C GLU A 62 20.86 0.34 19.90
N LYS A 63 19.94 -0.63 19.77
CA LYS A 63 20.08 -1.96 20.39
C LYS A 63 20.90 -2.96 19.57
N LYS A 64 21.36 -2.58 18.38
CA LYS A 64 22.12 -3.44 17.47
C LYS A 64 23.53 -2.91 17.18
N ALA A 65 23.94 -1.87 17.91
CA ALA A 65 25.29 -1.29 17.91
C ALA A 65 26.02 -1.71 19.19
#